data_AF-A0A4Y9PFF4-F1
#
_entry.id   AF-A0A4Y9PFF4-F1
#
_cell.length_a   1.000
_cell.length_b   1.000
_cell.length_c   1.000
_cell.angle_alpha   90.00
_cell.angle_beta   90.00
_cell.angle_gamma   90.00
#
_symmetry.space_group_name_H-M   'P 1'
#
loop_
_entity.id
_entity.type
_entity.pdbx_description
1 polymer ?
#
loop_
_entity_poly.entity_id
_entity_poly.type
_entity_poly.pdbx_seq_one_letter_code
_entity_poly.pdbx_strand_id
1 'polypeptide(L)'
;MNARAETRIVGGRPAGCPSSFCGCGAALRVFGRVVPELNLAANWLRFPRTSPAPGMVAARRGHVFVLEQHLEGDVWMAYDANSGGRATRMHPRSLRGYTVVNPRGAG
;
A
#
# COMPACT_ATOMS: atom_id res chain seq x y z
N MET A 1 0.77 0.29 -26.98
CA MET A 1 1.72 -0.64 -26.32
C MET A 1 1.17 -0.97 -24.94
N ASN A 2 0.44 -2.07 -24.80
CA ASN A 2 -0.03 -2.55 -23.49
C ASN A 2 1.04 -3.47 -22.91
N ALA A 3 1.99 -2.92 -22.15
CA ALA A 3 2.68 -3.73 -21.17
C ALA A 3 1.58 -4.23 -20.22
N ARG A 4 1.27 -5.53 -20.25
CA ARG A 4 0.37 -6.11 -19.26
C ARG A 4 0.97 -5.76 -17.90
N ALA A 5 0.19 -5.07 -17.09
CA ALA A 5 0.59 -4.76 -15.73
C ALA A 5 0.63 -6.09 -14.96
N GLU A 6 1.77 -6.75 -15.00
CA GLU A 6 1.93 -8.10 -14.47
C GLU A 6 2.03 -8.08 -12.95
N THR A 7 1.47 -9.12 -12.33
CA THR A 7 1.69 -9.40 -10.91
C THR A 7 3.08 -9.97 -10.74
N ARG A 8 3.88 -9.35 -9.88
CA ARG A 8 5.21 -9.85 -9.50
C ARG A 8 5.34 -9.90 -7.99
N ILE A 9 5.84 -11.02 -7.46
CA ILE A 9 6.29 -11.09 -6.07
C ILE A 9 7.65 -10.38 -5.95
N VAL A 10 7.74 -9.43 -5.04
CA VAL A 10 8.94 -8.61 -4.79
C VAL A 10 9.52 -8.81 -3.40
N GLY A 11 8.90 -9.66 -2.57
CA GLY A 11 9.44 -10.02 -1.26
C GLY A 11 8.44 -10.78 -0.39
N GLY A 12 8.85 -11.04 0.86
CA GLY A 12 8.00 -11.59 1.92
C GLY A 12 7.88 -10.62 3.09
N ARG A 13 7.65 -11.17 4.29
CA ARG A 13 7.62 -10.39 5.54
C ARG A 13 9.00 -9.78 5.83
N PRO A 14 9.13 -8.45 5.93
CA PRO A 14 10.38 -7.82 6.33
C PRO A 14 10.75 -8.14 7.78
N ALA A 15 12.06 -8.14 8.10
CA ALA A 15 12.53 -8.25 9.47
C ALA A 15 11.96 -7.10 10.33
N GLY A 16 11.56 -7.40 11.57
CA GLY A 16 10.93 -6.42 12.47
C GLY A 16 9.44 -6.15 12.20
N CYS A 17 8.86 -6.63 11.10
CA CYS A 17 7.42 -6.49 10.86
C CYS A 17 6.59 -7.61 11.53
N PRO A 18 5.35 -7.32 11.96
CA PRO A 18 4.42 -8.31 12.50
C PRO A 18 4.03 -9.35 11.45
N SER A 19 3.33 -10.42 11.86
CA SER A 19 2.91 -11.47 10.92
C SER A 19 1.91 -10.95 9.88
N SER A 20 1.02 -10.02 10.26
CA SER A 20 0.17 -9.25 9.35
C SER A 20 0.86 -7.93 9.01
N PHE A 21 1.66 -7.92 7.94
CA PHE A 21 2.64 -6.86 7.68
C PHE A 21 2.26 -5.85 6.58
N CYS A 22 0.99 -5.73 6.19
CA CYS A 22 0.58 -4.78 5.15
C CYS A 22 0.93 -3.33 5.55
N GLY A 23 0.60 -2.93 6.77
CA GLY A 23 0.95 -1.60 7.30
C GLY A 23 2.45 -1.39 7.48
N CYS A 24 3.16 -2.38 8.04
CA CYS A 24 4.61 -2.28 8.23
C CYS A 24 5.37 -2.17 6.89
N GLY A 25 4.99 -2.99 5.90
CA GLY A 25 5.57 -2.93 4.56
C GLY A 25 5.28 -1.61 3.85
N ALA A 26 4.06 -1.08 3.98
CA ALA A 26 3.73 0.24 3.46
C ALA A 26 4.55 1.35 4.12
N ALA A 27 4.75 1.28 5.45
CA ALA A 27 5.58 2.25 6.17
C ALA A 27 7.04 2.22 5.70
N LEU A 28 7.62 1.02 5.53
CA LEU A 28 8.95 0.85 4.96
C LEU A 28 9.04 1.43 3.54
N ARG A 29 8.04 1.18 2.70
CA ARG A 29 8.02 1.69 1.32
C ARG A 29 7.92 3.21 1.23
N VAL A 30 7.14 3.84 2.11
CA VAL A 30 6.85 5.29 2.08
C VAL A 30 7.89 6.11 2.85
N PHE A 31 8.30 5.63 4.03
CA PHE A 31 9.12 6.36 4.99
C PHE A 31 10.54 5.78 5.15
N GLY A 32 10.84 4.62 4.57
CA GLY A 32 12.13 3.96 4.72
C GLY A 32 12.40 3.34 6.09
N ARG A 33 11.39 3.33 6.99
CA ARG A 33 11.51 2.78 8.35
C ARG A 33 10.21 2.17 8.84
N VAL A 34 10.32 1.27 9.82
CA VAL A 34 9.16 0.76 10.56
C VAL A 34 8.60 1.90 11.41
N VAL A 35 7.28 2.09 11.33
CA VAL A 35 6.51 3.00 12.19
C VAL A 35 5.46 2.14 12.91
N PRO A 36 5.70 1.72 14.16
CA PRO A 36 4.87 0.74 14.85
C PRO A 36 3.38 1.11 14.88
N GLU A 37 3.06 2.39 15.01
CA GLU A 37 1.70 2.93 15.03
C GLU A 37 0.97 2.69 13.71
N LEU A 38 1.70 2.53 12.60
CA LEU A 38 1.16 2.28 11.26
C LEU A 38 1.14 0.80 10.89
N ASN A 39 1.55 -0.11 11.78
CA ASN A 39 1.42 -1.54 11.53
C ASN A 39 -0.05 -1.96 11.36
N LEU A 40 -0.96 -1.32 12.11
CA LEU A 40 -2.40 -1.52 11.97
C LEU A 40 -2.95 -0.69 10.80
N ALA A 41 -3.49 -1.36 9.78
CA ALA A 41 -4.03 -0.71 8.58
C ALA A 41 -5.06 0.39 8.88
N ALA A 42 -5.86 0.24 9.93
CA ALA A 42 -6.85 1.26 10.32
C ALA A 42 -6.23 2.61 10.72
N ASN A 43 -5.00 2.62 11.23
CA ASN A 43 -4.35 3.87 11.66
C ASN A 43 -3.91 4.74 10.48
N TRP A 44 -3.75 4.16 9.28
CA TRP A 44 -3.50 4.93 8.05
C TRP A 44 -4.65 5.85 7.68
N LEU A 45 -5.88 5.54 8.10
CA LEU A 45 -7.06 6.37 7.84
C LEU A 45 -7.04 7.70 8.62
N ARG A 46 -6.05 7.92 9.50
CA ARG A 46 -5.83 9.19 10.20
C ARG A 46 -5.15 10.23 9.34
N PHE A 47 -4.42 9.81 8.29
CA PHE A 47 -3.81 10.74 7.34
C PHE A 47 -4.89 11.47 6.52
N PRO A 48 -4.61 12.70 6.06
CA PRO A 48 -5.56 13.47 5.27
C PRO A 48 -5.93 12.73 3.98
N ARG A 49 -7.22 12.71 3.66
CA ARG A 49 -7.74 12.17 2.40
C ARG A 49 -7.23 12.99 1.23
N THR A 50 -6.95 12.34 0.11
CA THR A 50 -6.41 12.99 -1.08
C THR A 50 -6.84 12.27 -2.35
N SER A 51 -6.64 12.91 -3.50
CA SER A 51 -6.76 12.27 -4.81
C SER A 51 -5.66 11.21 -5.03
N PRO A 52 -5.94 10.12 -5.77
CA PRO A 52 -4.94 9.12 -6.15
C PRO A 52 -3.74 9.73 -6.88
N ALA A 53 -2.53 9.44 -6.39
CA ALA A 53 -1.27 9.85 -6.98
C ALA A 53 -0.14 8.86 -6.59
N PRO A 54 0.97 8.79 -7.34
CA PRO A 54 2.14 8.02 -6.91
C PRO A 54 2.63 8.40 -5.51
N GLY A 55 2.92 7.40 -4.69
CA GLY A 55 3.34 7.57 -3.29
C GLY A 55 2.21 7.78 -2.29
N MET A 56 0.95 7.91 -2.74
CA MET A 56 -0.21 7.89 -1.86
C MET A 56 -0.52 6.47 -1.39
N VAL A 57 -1.39 6.36 -0.39
CA VAL A 57 -1.72 5.06 0.21
C VAL A 57 -3.22 4.82 0.13
N ALA A 58 -3.60 3.64 -0.37
CA ALA A 58 -4.96 3.15 -0.31
C ALA A 58 -5.13 2.33 0.97
N ALA A 59 -5.98 2.81 1.87
CA ALA A 59 -6.22 2.20 3.17
C ALA A 59 -7.69 1.88 3.39
N ARG A 60 -7.93 0.79 4.12
CA ARG A 60 -9.22 0.47 4.76
C ARG A 60 -8.96 -0.30 6.04
N ARG A 61 -9.99 -0.56 6.82
CA ARG A 61 -9.87 -1.46 7.97
C ARG A 61 -9.41 -2.85 7.48
N GLY A 62 -8.26 -3.31 7.96
CA GLY A 62 -7.68 -4.61 7.66
C GLY A 62 -6.70 -4.69 6.49
N HIS A 63 -6.60 -3.68 5.61
CA HIS A 63 -5.62 -3.72 4.52
C HIS A 63 -5.16 -2.35 4.05
N VAL A 64 -3.90 -2.28 3.60
CA VAL A 64 -3.27 -1.05 3.12
C VAL A 64 -2.18 -1.36 2.08
N PHE A 65 -2.08 -0.54 1.03
CA PHE A 65 -1.05 -0.65 -0.01
C PHE A 65 -0.66 0.72 -0.58
N VAL A 66 0.53 0.82 -1.17
CA VAL A 66 1.07 2.06 -1.74
C VAL A 66 0.79 2.12 -3.23
N LEU A 67 0.35 3.28 -3.73
CA LEU A 67 0.11 3.54 -5.14
C LEU A 67 1.44 3.87 -5.83
N GLU A 68 1.82 3.09 -6.84
CA GLU A 68 3.11 3.27 -7.53
C GLU A 68 2.92 3.94 -8.89
N GLN A 69 1.98 3.43 -9.70
CA GLN A 69 1.71 3.95 -11.04
C GLN A 69 0.22 3.83 -11.38
N HIS A 70 -0.36 4.88 -11.96
CA HIS A 70 -1.72 4.78 -12.49
C HIS A 70 -1.73 3.93 -13.75
N LEU A 71 -2.68 2.99 -13.85
CA LEU A 71 -2.81 2.14 -15.03
C LEU A 71 -4.00 2.61 -15.87
N GLU A 72 -5.19 2.59 -15.28
CA GLU A 72 -6.44 3.03 -15.91
C GLU A 72 -7.52 3.21 -14.84
N GLY A 73 -8.47 4.12 -15.04
CA GLY A 73 -9.64 4.27 -14.16
C GLY A 73 -9.27 4.30 -12.67
N ASP A 74 -9.84 3.39 -11.88
CA ASP A 74 -9.54 3.21 -10.46
C ASP A 74 -8.47 2.14 -10.19
N VAL A 75 -7.76 1.67 -11.22
CA VAL A 75 -6.74 0.61 -11.14
C VAL A 75 -5.33 1.21 -11.14
N TRP A 76 -4.56 0.83 -10.13
CA TRP A 76 -3.19 1.27 -9.92
C TRP A 76 -2.26 0.08 -9.80
N MET A 77 -1.04 0.20 -10.32
CA MET A 77 0.06 -0.65 -9.90
C MET A 77 0.34 -0.35 -8.43
N ALA A 78 0.22 -1.37 -7.59
CA ALA A 78 0.32 -1.22 -6.15
C ALA A 78 1.50 -2.01 -5.59
N TYR A 79 2.26 -1.39 -4.69
CA TYR A 79 3.11 -2.11 -3.75
C TYR A 79 2.24 -2.60 -2.60
N ASP A 80 1.95 -3.91 -2.61
CA ASP A 80 0.94 -4.55 -1.77
C ASP A 80 1.59 -5.62 -0.87
N ALA A 81 2.05 -5.16 0.29
CA ALA A 81 2.66 -6.00 1.32
C ALA A 81 1.61 -6.88 2.02
N ASN A 82 2.00 -8.11 2.36
CA ASN A 82 1.14 -9.12 2.98
C ASN A 82 -0.11 -9.43 2.15
N SER A 83 0.04 -9.49 0.84
CA SER A 83 -1.00 -9.86 -0.11
C SER A 83 -0.73 -11.25 -0.69
N GLY A 84 -1.79 -12.02 -0.96
CA GLY A 84 -1.73 -13.33 -1.64
C GLY A 84 -0.62 -14.28 -1.16
N GLY A 85 -0.92 -15.18 -0.21
CA GLY A 85 0.08 -16.12 0.29
C GLY A 85 1.16 -15.49 1.18
N ARG A 86 0.82 -14.37 1.86
CA ARG A 86 1.74 -13.64 2.76
C ARG A 86 3.00 -13.11 2.06
N ALA A 87 2.87 -12.72 0.80
CA ALA A 87 3.93 -12.12 0.00
C ALA A 87 3.79 -10.60 -0.05
N THR A 88 4.83 -9.93 -0.53
CA THR A 88 4.77 -8.56 -1.02
C THR A 88 4.71 -8.62 -2.54
N ARG A 89 3.69 -8.02 -3.14
CA ARG A 89 3.48 -8.04 -4.60
C ARG A 89 3.44 -6.64 -5.16
N MET A 90 4.00 -6.48 -6.35
CA MET A 90 3.71 -5.38 -7.27
C MET A 90 2.65 -5.88 -8.24
N HIS A 91 1.43 -5.34 -8.17
CA HIS A 91 0.35 -5.80 -9.05
C HIS A 91 -0.78 -4.77 -9.21
N PRO A 92 -1.61 -4.89 -10.27
CA PRO A 92 -2.81 -4.07 -10.43
C PRO A 92 -3.80 -4.24 -9.29
N ARG A 93 -4.24 -3.13 -8.71
CA ARG A 93 -5.26 -3.07 -7.67
C ARG A 93 -6.26 -1.98 -7.99
N SER A 94 -7.54 -2.36 -7.99
CA SER A 94 -8.63 -1.39 -7.92
C SER A 94 -8.65 -0.72 -6.55
N LEU A 95 -8.89 0.59 -6.55
CA LEU A 95 -9.08 1.42 -5.37
C LEU A 95 -10.50 1.27 -4.77
N ARG A 96 -11.39 0.49 -5.39
CA ARG A 96 -12.76 0.30 -4.91
C ARG A 96 -12.78 -0.21 -3.47
N GLY A 97 -13.45 0.55 -2.59
CA GLY A 97 -13.55 0.25 -1.17
C GLY A 97 -12.32 0.64 -0.34
N TYR A 98 -11.41 1.45 -0.89
CA TYR A 98 -10.30 2.05 -0.17
C TYR A 98 -10.45 3.57 -0.10
N THR A 99 -9.96 4.14 1.00
CA THR A 99 -9.73 5.59 1.12
C THR A 99 -8.28 5.85 0.71
N VAL A 100 -8.06 6.80 -0.20
CA VAL A 100 -6.71 7.26 -0.53
C VAL A 100 -6.31 8.38 0.43
N VAL A 101 -5.15 8.23 1.05
CA VAL A 101 -4.60 9.17 2.02
C VAL A 101 -3.21 9.65 1.62
N ASN A 102 -2.85 10.86 2.04
CA ASN A 102 -1.51 11.42 1.88
C ASN A 102 -0.67 11.14 3.14
N PRO A 103 0.25 10.16 3.11
CA PRO A 103 1.03 9.77 4.28
C PRO A 103 2.12 10.79 4.66
N ARG A 104 2.33 11.84 3.84
CA ARG A 104 3.26 12.95 4.09
C ARG A 104 2.54 14.27 4.34
N GLY A 105 1.22 14.30 4.25
CA GLY A 105 0.42 15.45 4.65
C GLY A 105 0.32 15.48 6.17
N ALA A 106 0.45 16.67 6.76
CA ALA A 106 0.15 16.85 8.19
C ALA A 106 -1.31 16.45 8.44
N GLY A 107 -1.53 15.66 9.50
CA GLY A 107 -2.85 15.27 10.02
C GLY A 107 -3.18 16.04 11.28
#